data_AF-A0A835IQN3-F1
#
_entry.id   AF-A0A835IQN3-F1
#
_cell.length_a   1.000
_cell.length_b   1.000
_cell.length_c   1.000
_cell.angle_alpha   90.00
_cell.angle_beta   90.00
_cell.angle_gamma   90.00
#
_symmetry.space_group_name_H-M   'P 1'
#
loop_
_entity.id
_entity.type
_entity.pdbx_description
1 polymer ?
#
loop_
_entity_poly.entity_id
_entity_poly.type
_entity_poly.pdbx_seq_one_letter_code
_entity_poly.pdbx_strand_id
1 'polypeptide(L)'
;MEAIGAADSSNSENTSTNTNSGSLSLAATSSSSSPTLSRYEGQKRRDWNTFGQYLRNHKPLLSLSRCSSAHVLEFLHYLDQFGKTKVHNQICPFYGRANPPAPCPCPLCQAWGSLDALIGRLRAAF
;
A
#
# COMPACT_ATOMS: atom_id res chain seq x y z
N MET A 1 -21.73 -11.99 -53.43
CA MET A 1 -20.89 -12.74 -52.48
C MET A 1 -20.29 -11.69 -51.56
N GLU A 2 -21.01 -11.38 -50.47
CA GLU A 2 -20.60 -11.65 -49.08
C GLU A 2 -19.72 -10.49 -48.55
N ALA A 3 -19.62 -10.12 -47.28
CA ALA A 3 -20.38 -10.29 -46.04
C ALA A 3 -19.55 -9.50 -44.98
N ILE A 4 -20.23 -8.72 -44.13
CA ILE A 4 -20.05 -8.49 -42.68
C ILE A 4 -18.73 -8.85 -41.95
N GLY A 5 -18.37 -8.04 -40.93
CA GLY A 5 -17.77 -8.48 -39.65
C GLY A 5 -16.38 -7.93 -39.36
N ALA A 6 -16.18 -7.03 -38.39
CA ALA A 6 -16.12 -7.25 -36.93
C ALA A 6 -14.67 -7.40 -36.42
N ALA A 7 -14.44 -6.79 -35.25
CA ALA A 7 -13.17 -6.59 -34.57
C ALA A 7 -12.45 -7.89 -34.17
N ASP A 8 -11.13 -7.82 -33.97
CA ASP A 8 -10.53 -8.46 -32.81
C ASP A 8 -9.37 -7.64 -32.22
N SER A 9 -9.34 -7.64 -30.89
CA SER A 9 -8.32 -7.03 -30.04
C SER A 9 -7.29 -8.09 -29.65
N SER A 10 -6.09 -7.65 -29.27
CA SER A 10 -5.15 -8.23 -28.27
C SER A 10 -3.71 -8.07 -28.79
N ASN A 11 -2.90 -7.19 -28.22
CA ASN A 11 -2.20 -7.28 -26.93
C ASN A 11 -1.09 -8.34 -26.91
N SER A 12 0.05 -7.92 -26.34
CA SER A 12 1.06 -8.78 -25.69
C SER A 12 2.01 -9.53 -26.68
N GLU A 13 3.33 -9.64 -26.54
CA GLU A 13 4.30 -9.40 -25.45
C GLU A 13 5.69 -9.23 -26.08
N ASN A 14 6.50 -8.32 -25.53
CA ASN A 14 7.91 -8.21 -25.89
C ASN A 14 8.69 -9.37 -25.26
N THR A 15 9.26 -10.19 -26.14
CA THR A 15 10.26 -11.22 -25.88
C THR A 15 11.43 -10.68 -25.07
N SER A 16 11.73 -11.32 -23.94
CA SER A 16 13.08 -11.34 -23.39
C SER A 16 13.34 -12.71 -22.81
N THR A 17 13.89 -13.56 -23.68
CA THR A 17 14.50 -14.85 -23.39
C THR A 17 15.66 -14.67 -22.44
N ASN A 18 15.61 -15.28 -21.25
CA ASN A 18 16.81 -15.57 -20.47
C ASN A 18 16.90 -17.08 -20.26
N THR A 19 17.73 -17.70 -21.08
CA THR A 19 18.11 -19.12 -21.03
C THR A 19 19.00 -19.37 -19.82
N ASN A 20 18.57 -20.25 -18.91
CA ASN A 20 19.51 -20.93 -18.01
C ASN A 20 19.11 -22.40 -17.89
N SER A 21 19.86 -23.24 -18.58
CA SER A 21 19.76 -24.70 -18.52
C SER A 21 20.26 -25.20 -17.16
N GLY A 22 19.50 -26.07 -16.51
CA GLY A 22 19.93 -26.72 -15.26
C GLY A 22 18.93 -27.76 -14.76
N SER A 23 19.15 -29.01 -15.18
CA SER A 23 18.76 -30.30 -14.61
C SER A 23 17.44 -30.48 -13.84
N LEU A 24 16.68 -31.48 -14.31
CA LEU A 24 15.65 -32.20 -13.57
C LEU A 24 16.25 -32.84 -12.31
N SER A 25 15.67 -32.56 -11.15
CA SER A 25 15.78 -33.40 -9.96
C SER A 25 14.47 -33.32 -9.18
N LEU A 26 13.70 -34.42 -9.23
CA LEU A 26 12.60 -34.65 -8.32
C LEU A 26 13.17 -34.93 -6.92
N ALA A 27 12.93 -34.01 -5.99
CA ALA A 27 13.03 -34.29 -4.57
C ALA A 27 11.84 -33.61 -3.88
N ALA A 28 10.85 -34.41 -3.49
CA ALA A 28 9.80 -33.99 -2.58
C ALA A 28 10.44 -33.73 -1.21
N THR A 29 10.79 -32.47 -0.93
CA THR A 29 11.16 -32.05 0.42
C THR A 29 9.90 -31.53 1.10
N SER A 30 9.41 -32.30 2.05
CA SER A 30 8.48 -31.88 3.08
C SER A 30 9.11 -30.71 3.85
N SER A 31 8.88 -29.49 3.35
CA SER A 31 9.19 -28.28 4.11
C SER A 31 8.18 -28.23 5.26
N SER A 32 8.70 -28.38 6.47
CA SER A 32 8.03 -28.01 7.70
C SER A 32 7.63 -26.54 7.59
N SER A 33 6.40 -26.30 7.14
CA SER A 33 5.78 -24.99 7.15
C SER A 33 5.60 -24.59 8.61
N SER A 34 6.61 -23.89 9.14
CA SER A 34 6.38 -22.94 10.22
C SER A 34 5.10 -22.19 9.86
N PRO A 35 4.07 -22.14 10.71
CA PRO A 35 2.78 -21.61 10.32
C PRO A 35 3.01 -20.19 9.84
N THR A 36 2.96 -19.99 8.53
CA THR A 36 3.07 -18.67 7.95
C THR A 36 1.87 -17.95 8.52
N LEU A 37 2.13 -17.00 9.43
CA LEU A 37 1.07 -16.14 9.94
C LEU A 37 0.29 -15.69 8.70
N SER A 38 -1.03 -15.90 8.72
CA SER A 38 -1.89 -15.51 7.61
C SER A 38 -1.48 -14.12 7.14
N ARG A 39 -1.47 -13.85 5.83
CA ARG A 39 -1.07 -12.55 5.26
C ARG A 39 -1.66 -11.38 6.06
N TYR A 40 -2.90 -11.55 6.52
CA TYR A 40 -3.60 -10.64 7.42
C TYR A 40 -2.88 -10.40 8.76
N GLU A 41 -2.50 -11.46 9.47
CA GLU A 41 -1.75 -11.41 10.72
C GLU A 41 -0.38 -10.74 10.57
N GLY A 42 0.34 -11.05 9.49
CA GLY A 42 1.60 -10.37 9.17
C GLY A 42 1.41 -8.86 8.94
N GLN A 43 0.34 -8.48 8.23
CA GLN A 43 0.00 -7.09 8.00
C GLN A 43 -0.36 -6.36 9.30
N LYS A 44 -1.23 -6.97 10.12
CA LYS A 44 -1.63 -6.45 11.43
C LYS A 44 -0.42 -6.17 12.33
N ARG A 45 0.54 -7.09 12.37
CA ARG A 45 1.76 -6.92 13.16
C ARG A 45 2.63 -5.76 12.68
N ARG A 46 2.79 -5.59 11.36
CA ARG A 46 3.55 -4.47 10.79
C ARG A 46 2.90 -3.13 11.14
N ASP A 47 1.60 -3.04 10.94
CA ASP A 47 0.83 -1.82 11.23
C ASP A 47 0.91 -1.44 12.71
N TRP A 48 0.79 -2.43 13.61
CA TRP A 48 0.96 -2.23 15.04
C TRP A 48 2.37 -1.74 15.40
N ASN A 49 3.41 -2.33 14.80
CA ASN A 49 4.78 -1.90 15.02
C ASN A 49 5.00 -0.45 14.55
N THR A 50 4.44 -0.08 13.40
CA THR A 50 4.49 1.30 12.89
C THR A 50 3.80 2.27 13.85
N PHE A 51 2.62 1.91 14.36
CA PHE A 51 1.91 2.73 15.35
C PHE A 51 2.69 2.84 16.67
N GLY A 52 3.24 1.74 17.18
CA GLY A 52 4.07 1.74 18.38
C GLY A 52 5.37 2.55 18.21
N GLN A 53 5.95 2.57 17.00
CA GLN A 53 7.08 3.44 16.69
C GLN A 53 6.67 4.91 16.67
N TYR A 54 5.52 5.23 16.09
CA TYR A 54 4.96 6.58 16.10
C TYR A 54 4.80 7.11 17.53
N LEU A 55 4.19 6.34 18.44
CA LEU A 55 4.00 6.74 19.83
C LEU A 55 5.34 6.99 20.57
N ARG A 56 6.36 6.17 20.30
CA ARG A 56 7.70 6.33 20.89
C ARG A 56 8.45 7.55 20.36
N ASN A 57 8.20 7.95 19.12
CA ASN A 57 8.83 9.11 18.50
C ASN A 57 8.09 10.42 18.82
N HIS A 58 6.84 10.33 19.29
CA HIS A 58 6.04 11.47 19.68
C HIS A 58 6.71 12.22 20.86
N LYS A 59 6.61 13.56 20.84
CA LYS A 59 7.16 14.45 21.87
C LYS A 59 6.03 15.29 22.44
N PRO A 60 5.67 15.15 23.74
CA PRO A 60 6.28 14.28 24.76
C PRO A 60 6.04 12.79 24.52
N LEU A 61 6.90 11.93 25.08
CA LEU A 61 6.83 10.47 24.91
C LEU A 61 5.46 9.94 25.37
N LEU A 62 4.82 9.14 24.51
CA LEU A 62 3.50 8.56 24.79
C LEU A 62 3.60 7.05 25.00
N SER A 63 2.99 6.57 26.08
CA SER A 63 2.67 5.15 26.27
C SER A 63 1.27 4.86 25.74
N LEU A 64 0.99 3.60 25.38
CA LEU A 64 -0.34 3.16 24.94
C LEU A 64 -1.45 3.51 25.97
N SER A 65 -1.16 3.40 27.26
CA SER A 65 -2.09 3.74 28.34
C SER A 65 -2.52 5.21 28.38
N ARG A 66 -1.72 6.10 27.78
CA ARG A 66 -1.98 7.54 27.69
C ARG A 66 -2.35 7.98 26.27
N CYS A 67 -2.39 7.03 25.34
CA CYS A 67 -2.83 7.27 23.98
C CYS A 67 -4.33 7.60 24.00
N SER A 68 -4.69 8.62 23.24
CA SER A 68 -6.07 9.09 23.10
C SER A 68 -6.40 9.17 21.61
N SER A 69 -7.68 9.33 21.30
CA SER A 69 -8.16 9.43 19.93
C SER A 69 -7.45 10.54 19.13
N ALA A 70 -7.03 11.63 19.79
CA ALA A 70 -6.27 12.71 19.16
C ALA A 70 -4.94 12.23 18.58
N HIS A 71 -4.20 11.40 19.32
CA HIS A 71 -2.93 10.84 18.87
C HIS A 71 -3.12 9.82 17.73
N VAL A 72 -4.27 9.12 17.70
CA VAL A 72 -4.63 8.26 16.57
C VAL A 72 -4.88 9.09 15.32
N LEU A 73 -5.63 10.20 15.42
CA LEU A 73 -5.86 11.10 14.28
C LEU A 73 -4.56 11.70 13.76
N GLU A 74 -3.68 12.13 14.66
CA GLU A 74 -2.37 12.65 14.28
C GLU A 74 -1.49 11.58 13.63
N PHE A 75 -1.56 10.33 14.09
CA PHE A 75 -0.92 9.20 13.40
C PHE A 75 -1.45 9.02 11.99
N LEU A 76 -2.76 9.11 11.77
CA LEU A 76 -3.33 9.02 10.42
C LEU A 76 -2.84 10.17 9.52
N HIS A 77 -2.77 11.39 10.04
CA HIS A 77 -2.17 12.53 9.32
C HIS A 77 -0.66 12.33 9.06
N TYR A 78 0.07 11.69 9.97
CA TYR A 78 1.46 11.33 9.76
C TYR A 78 1.62 10.35 8.59
N LEU A 79 0.68 9.40 8.43
CA LEU A 79 0.71 8.44 7.32
C LEU A 79 0.45 9.08 5.95
N ASP A 80 -0.26 10.21 5.91
CA ASP A 80 -0.49 10.96 4.67
C ASP A 80 0.81 11.46 4.03
N GLN A 81 1.87 11.69 4.82
CA GLN A 81 3.21 12.06 4.32
C GLN A 81 3.82 10.99 3.39
N PHE A 82 3.42 9.73 3.58
CA PHE A 82 3.83 8.59 2.77
C PHE A 82 2.74 8.18 1.76
N GLY A 83 1.72 9.03 1.62
CA GLY A 83 0.64 8.90 0.66
C GLY A 83 1.17 8.90 -0.78
N LYS A 84 0.45 8.22 -1.66
CA LYS A 84 0.74 8.24 -3.11
C LYS A 84 -0.23 9.11 -3.89
N THR A 85 -1.31 9.56 -3.24
CA THR A 85 -2.34 10.36 -3.88
C THR A 85 -2.10 11.84 -3.59
N LYS A 86 -1.93 12.65 -4.63
CA LYS A 86 -1.83 14.11 -4.50
C LYS A 86 -3.24 14.70 -4.45
N VAL A 87 -3.57 15.41 -3.37
CA VAL A 87 -4.90 16.04 -3.22
C VAL A 87 -4.77 17.52 -3.53
N HIS A 88 -5.19 17.92 -4.73
CA HIS A 88 -5.09 19.30 -5.18
C HIS A 88 -6.17 20.18 -4.54
N ASN A 89 -5.74 21.33 -4.01
CA ASN A 89 -6.67 22.39 -3.62
C ASN A 89 -7.27 23.06 -4.87
N GLN A 90 -8.50 23.59 -4.80
CA GLN A 90 -9.16 24.25 -5.93
C GLN A 90 -8.37 25.45 -6.47
N ILE A 91 -7.61 26.13 -5.60
CA ILE A 91 -6.71 27.24 -5.99
C ILE A 91 -5.37 26.77 -6.58
N CYS A 92 -5.13 25.45 -6.68
CA CYS A 92 -3.90 24.93 -7.25
C CYS A 92 -3.84 25.23 -8.77
N PRO A 93 -2.74 25.80 -9.29
CA PRO A 93 -2.58 26.05 -10.72
C PRO A 93 -2.68 24.79 -11.61
N PHE A 94 -2.52 23.62 -11.00
CA PHE A 94 -2.57 22.32 -11.65
C PHE A 94 -3.87 21.53 -11.38
N TYR A 95 -4.86 22.13 -10.70
CA TYR A 95 -6.13 21.47 -10.41
C TYR A 95 -6.81 20.94 -11.70
N GLY A 96 -7.22 19.67 -11.68
CA GLY A 96 -7.86 19.00 -12.84
C GLY A 96 -6.92 18.56 -13.97
N ARG A 97 -5.60 18.76 -13.87
CA ARG A 97 -4.63 18.34 -14.89
C ARG A 97 -4.03 16.97 -14.57
N ALA A 98 -4.23 15.98 -15.44
CA ALA A 98 -3.75 14.61 -15.23
C ALA A 98 -2.20 14.48 -15.24
N ASN A 99 -1.51 15.29 -16.05
CA ASN A 99 -0.05 15.25 -16.15
C ASN A 99 0.53 16.67 -16.04
N PRO A 100 0.70 17.21 -14.81
CA PRO A 100 1.17 18.56 -14.61
C PRO A 100 2.65 18.70 -15.00
N PRO A 101 3.04 19.80 -15.68
CA PRO A 101 4.41 19.99 -16.16
C PRO A 101 5.44 20.27 -15.05
N ALA A 102 4.99 20.53 -13.82
CA ALA A 102 5.84 20.76 -12.66
C ALA A 102 5.16 20.24 -11.37
N PRO A 103 5.94 19.90 -10.32
CA PRO A 103 5.38 19.51 -9.03
C PRO A 103 4.67 20.67 -8.34
N CYS A 104 3.71 20.34 -7.47
CA CYS A 104 2.92 21.33 -6.73
C CYS A 104 3.02 21.13 -5.20
N PRO A 105 2.77 22.19 -4.42
CA PRO A 105 2.86 22.13 -2.95
C PRO A 105 1.66 21.42 -2.30
N CYS A 106 0.71 20.88 -3.08
CA CYS A 106 -0.45 20.20 -2.53
C CYS A 106 -0.05 18.98 -1.67
N PRO A 107 -0.81 18.65 -0.62
CA PRO A 107 -0.46 17.52 0.24
C PRO A 107 -0.57 16.19 -0.50
N LEU A 108 0.23 15.23 -0.06
CA LEU A 108 0.00 13.82 -0.32
C LEU A 108 -0.93 13.28 0.77
N CYS A 109 -1.80 12.34 0.42
CA CYS A 109 -2.68 11.65 1.34
C CYS A 109 -2.69 10.15 1.03
N GLN A 110 -2.95 9.34 2.05
CA GLN A 110 -3.33 7.95 1.85
C GLN A 110 -4.71 7.87 1.21
N ALA A 111 -4.94 6.80 0.44
CA ALA A 111 -6.29 6.51 -0.02
C ALA A 111 -7.17 6.10 1.17
N TRP A 112 -8.42 6.56 1.19
CA TRP A 112 -9.38 6.23 2.25
C TRP A 112 -9.50 4.74 2.52
N GLY A 113 -9.55 3.90 1.47
CA GLY A 113 -9.61 2.44 1.63
C GLY A 113 -8.35 1.84 2.30
N SER A 114 -7.18 2.46 2.14
CA SER A 114 -5.95 2.02 2.83
C SER A 114 -5.98 2.38 4.30
N LEU A 115 -6.47 3.58 4.65
CA LEU A 115 -6.65 4.02 6.03
C LEU A 115 -7.71 3.18 6.76
N ASP A 116 -8.86 2.92 6.12
CA ASP A 116 -9.93 2.09 6.69
C ASP A 116 -9.43 0.67 6.99
N ALA A 117 -8.75 0.05 6.03
CA ALA A 117 -8.19 -1.29 6.23
C ALA A 117 -7.11 -1.32 7.33
N LEU A 118 -6.32 -0.25 7.47
CA LEU A 118 -5.35 -0.10 8.55
C LEU A 118 -6.07 -0.01 9.91
N ILE A 119 -7.07 0.87 10.03
CA ILE A 119 -7.86 1.05 11.26
C ILE A 119 -8.52 -0.25 11.68
N GLY A 120 -9.09 -1.01 10.73
CA GLY A 120 -9.70 -2.31 11.00
C GLY A 120 -8.68 -3.33 11.54
N ARG A 121 -7.48 -3.40 10.96
CA ARG A 121 -6.42 -4.30 11.45
C ARG A 121 -5.90 -3.90 12.82
N LEU A 122 -5.70 -2.60 13.03
CA LEU A 122 -5.29 -2.03 14.31
C LEU A 122 -6.33 -2.36 15.40
N ARG A 123 -7.62 -2.11 15.16
CA ARG A 123 -8.71 -2.49 16.09
C ARG A 123 -8.80 -3.99 16.38
N ALA A 124 -8.35 -4.84 15.47
CA ALA A 124 -8.27 -6.29 15.69
C ALA A 124 -6.99 -6.72 16.43
N ALA A 125 -6.04 -5.80 16.63
CA ALA A 125 -4.79 -6.03 17.37
C ALA A 125 -4.87 -5.53 18.82
N PHE A 126 -5.74 -4.56 19.13
CA PHE A 126 -5.92 -3.92 20.43
C PHE A 126 -7.38 -3.60 20.75
#